data_AF-A0AAE8ZSP7-F1
#
_entry.id   AF-A0AAE8ZSP7-F1
#
_cell.length_a   1.000
_cell.length_b   1.000
_cell.length_c   1.000
_cell.angle_alpha   90.00
_cell.angle_beta   90.00
_cell.angle_gamma   90.00
#
_symmetry.space_group_name_H-M   'P 1'
#
loop_
_entity.id
_entity.type
_entity.pdbx_description
1 polymer ?
#
loop_
_entity_poly.entity_id
_entity_poly.type
_entity_poly.pdbx_seq_one_letter_code
_entity_poly.pdbx_strand_id
1 'polypeptide(L)'
;MDTNGYTTFKVDCSSLSPSAQTDIFRLIVRCIDDQRRLESAAQVITDNVVRHQMASVLSDLRSYRRVLADNMVEHFEPDVVQESIRIVEKAMLYVSSSTDEICLIAGK
;
A
#
# COMPACT_ATOMS: atom_id res chain seq x y z
N MET A 1 -31.57 -21.98 1.44
CA MET A 1 -30.89 -21.71 2.73
C MET A 1 -29.61 -22.47 2.61
N ASP A 2 -28.57 -21.75 2.21
CA ASP A 2 -27.31 -22.35 1.82
C ASP A 2 -26.34 -21.89 2.90
N THR A 3 -26.13 -22.81 3.84
CA THR A 3 -25.34 -22.66 5.05
C THR A 3 -23.88 -22.58 4.69
N ASN A 4 -23.35 -21.37 4.61
CA ASN A 4 -22.00 -20.97 5.04
C ASN A 4 -21.87 -19.48 4.72
N GLY A 5 -22.05 -18.65 5.75
CA GLY A 5 -22.05 -17.18 5.71
C GLY A 5 -20.71 -16.53 5.37
N TYR A 6 -20.00 -17.06 4.37
CA TYR A 6 -18.97 -16.32 3.67
C TYR A 6 -19.65 -15.51 2.59
N THR A 7 -19.89 -14.24 2.88
CA THR A 7 -20.09 -13.24 1.84
C THR A 7 -18.77 -13.17 1.07
N THR A 8 -18.64 -13.99 0.03
CA THR A 8 -17.59 -13.81 -0.96
C THR A 8 -17.83 -12.42 -1.54
N PHE A 9 -17.00 -11.45 -1.17
CA PHE A 9 -16.95 -10.15 -1.84
C PHE A 9 -16.58 -10.47 -3.29
N LYS A 10 -17.60 -10.63 -4.14
CA LYS A 10 -17.43 -10.58 -5.59
C LYS A 10 -17.09 -9.13 -5.88
N VAL A 11 -15.79 -8.84 -5.86
CA VAL A 11 -15.25 -7.60 -6.41
C VAL A 11 -15.62 -7.64 -7.89
N ASP A 12 -16.61 -6.84 -8.27
CA ASP A 12 -17.04 -6.72 -9.66
C ASP A 12 -16.01 -5.85 -10.38
N CYS A 13 -14.85 -6.45 -10.69
CA CYS A 13 -13.75 -5.77 -11.38
C CYS A 13 -14.07 -5.45 -12.86
N SER A 14 -15.34 -5.54 -13.28
CA SER A 14 -15.76 -5.43 -14.69
C SER A 14 -15.56 -4.03 -15.29
N SER A 15 -15.30 -3.01 -14.45
CA SER A 15 -14.97 -1.64 -14.88
C SER A 15 -13.48 -1.38 -15.11
N LEU A 16 -12.58 -2.19 -14.54
CA LEU A 16 -11.13 -1.95 -14.59
C LEU A 16 -10.46 -2.76 -15.69
N SER A 17 -9.56 -2.12 -16.44
CA SER A 17 -8.71 -2.85 -17.38
C SER A 17 -7.82 -3.86 -16.62
N PRO A 18 -7.53 -5.03 -17.22
CA PRO A 18 -6.64 -6.03 -16.60
C PRO A 18 -5.25 -5.48 -16.23
N SER A 19 -4.74 -4.51 -17.00
CA SER A 19 -3.48 -3.83 -16.69
C SER A 19 -3.58 -2.99 -15.41
N ALA A 20 -4.65 -2.19 -15.27
CA ALA A 20 -4.87 -1.38 -14.06
C ALA A 20 -5.00 -2.26 -12.81
N GLN A 21 -5.72 -3.38 -12.90
CA GLN A 21 -5.81 -4.35 -11.80
C GLN A 21 -4.43 -4.91 -11.43
N THR A 22 -3.62 -5.29 -12.43
CA THR A 22 -2.27 -5.80 -12.22
C THR A 22 -1.37 -4.76 -11.53
N ASP A 23 -1.44 -3.51 -11.97
CA ASP A 23 -0.67 -2.41 -11.39
C ASP A 23 -1.07 -2.14 -9.94
N ILE A 24 -2.37 -2.12 -9.65
CA ILE A 24 -2.91 -1.97 -8.30
C ILE A 24 -2.40 -3.11 -7.40
N PHE A 25 -2.53 -4.37 -7.83
CA PHE A 25 -2.04 -5.51 -7.06
C PHE A 25 -0.53 -5.42 -6.77
N ARG A 26 0.26 -5.07 -7.78
CA ARG A 26 1.72 -4.88 -7.65
C ARG A 26 2.04 -3.79 -6.61
N LEU A 27 1.32 -2.68 -6.62
CA LEU A 27 1.52 -1.59 -5.67
C LEU A 27 1.09 -1.98 -4.25
N ILE A 28 0.00 -2.72 -4.08
CA ILE A 28 -0.44 -3.24 -2.77
C ILE A 28 0.63 -4.17 -2.18
N VAL A 29 1.18 -5.09 -2.98
CA VAL A 29 2.24 -6.00 -2.54
C VAL A 29 3.46 -5.22 -2.07
N ARG A 30 3.92 -4.23 -2.85
CA ARG A 30 5.03 -3.35 -2.45
C ARG A 30 4.77 -2.63 -1.13
N CYS A 31 3.56 -2.11 -0.93
CA CYS A 31 3.21 -1.45 0.33
C CYS A 31 3.30 -2.40 1.53
N ILE A 32 2.89 -3.66 1.35
CA ILE A 32 2.96 -4.69 2.40
C ILE A 32 4.42 -5.03 2.72
N ASP A 33 5.25 -5.16 1.68
CA ASP A 33 6.67 -5.50 1.85
C ASP A 33 7.43 -4.38 2.57
N ASP A 34 7.26 -3.12 2.14
CA ASP A 34 7.89 -1.97 2.82
C ASP A 34 7.37 -1.81 4.26
N GLN A 35 6.06 -2.04 4.49
CA GLN A 35 5.50 -2.04 5.85
C GLN A 35 6.19 -3.09 6.74
N ARG A 36 6.37 -4.32 6.25
CA ARG A 36 7.04 -5.38 7.00
C ARG A 36 8.50 -5.07 7.30
N ARG A 37 9.22 -4.48 6.34
CA ARG A 37 10.61 -4.04 6.51
C ARG A 37 10.73 -3.00 7.62
N LEU A 38 9.86 -1.99 7.60
CA LEU A 38 9.80 -0.95 8.63
C LEU A 38 9.42 -1.52 10.00
N GLU A 39 8.42 -2.40 10.08
CA GLU A 39 8.02 -3.06 11.33
C GLU A 39 9.16 -3.92 11.92
N SER A 40 9.99 -4.55 11.07
CA SER A 40 11.19 -5.27 11.53
C SER A 40 12.28 -4.31 12.03
N ALA A 41 12.50 -3.21 11.34
CA ALA A 41 13.46 -2.17 11.74
C ALA A 41 13.06 -1.49 13.06
N ALA A 42 11.75 -1.30 13.28
CA ALA A 42 11.18 -0.66 14.47
C ALA A 42 11.64 -1.29 15.79
N GLN A 43 11.93 -2.59 15.80
CA GLN A 43 12.36 -3.33 16.99
C GLN A 43 13.73 -2.90 17.51
N VAL A 44 14.55 -2.30 16.64
CA VAL A 44 15.96 -1.95 16.92
C VAL A 44 16.14 -0.44 17.09
N ILE A 45 15.25 0.37 16.50
CA ILE A 45 15.38 1.83 16.50
C ILE A 45 14.99 2.43 17.85
N THR A 46 15.98 2.98 18.55
CA THR A 46 15.79 3.70 19.81
C THR A 46 15.72 5.22 19.63
N ASP A 47 16.11 5.75 18.48
CA ASP A 47 16.01 7.17 18.18
C ASP A 47 14.53 7.61 18.00
N ASN A 48 14.11 8.64 18.74
CA ASN A 48 12.73 9.13 18.73
C ASN A 48 12.36 9.83 17.41
N VAL A 49 13.31 10.52 16.76
CA VAL A 49 13.10 11.21 15.49
C VAL A 49 12.88 10.18 14.39
N VAL A 50 13.74 9.16 14.33
CA VAL A 50 13.62 8.06 13.36
C VAL A 50 12.34 7.25 13.60
N ARG A 51 11.96 7.00 14.87
CA ARG A 51 10.67 6.37 15.19
C ARG A 51 9.47 7.19 14.71
N HIS A 52 9.52 8.51 14.83
CA HIS A 52 8.45 9.38 14.36
C HIS A 52 8.36 9.38 12.83
N GLN A 53 9.50 9.49 12.14
CA GLN A 53 9.57 9.40 10.68
C GLN A 53 9.00 8.05 10.18
N MET A 54 9.44 6.94 10.78
CA MET A 54 8.92 5.61 10.46
C MET A 54 7.42 5.49 10.69
N ALA A 55 6.89 6.05 11.78
CA ALA A 55 5.44 6.07 12.04
C ALA A 55 4.68 6.84 10.96
N SER A 56 5.23 7.96 10.46
CA SER A 56 4.67 8.70 9.32
C SER A 56 4.64 7.83 8.06
N VAL A 57 5.75 7.19 7.72
CA VAL A 57 5.84 6.33 6.52
C VAL A 57 4.86 5.14 6.61
N LEU A 58 4.73 4.52 7.78
CA LEU A 58 3.75 3.46 8.02
C LEU A 58 2.30 3.95 7.87
N SER A 59 2.02 5.19 8.26
CA SER A 59 0.71 5.82 8.07
C SER A 59 0.42 6.07 6.59
N ASP A 60 1.40 6.55 5.83
CA ASP A 60 1.29 6.77 4.39
C ASP A 60 1.03 5.46 3.65
N LEU A 61 1.79 4.40 3.96
CA LEU A 61 1.60 3.06 3.40
C LEU A 61 0.19 2.52 3.61
N ARG A 62 -0.40 2.72 4.80
CA ARG A 62 -1.80 2.31 5.07
C ARG A 62 -2.79 3.10 4.23
N SER A 63 -2.54 4.41 4.08
CA SER A 63 -3.39 5.31 3.29
C SER A 63 -3.35 4.94 1.81
N TYR A 64 -2.17 4.67 1.25
CA TYR A 64 -2.02 4.25 -0.14
C TYR A 64 -2.67 2.90 -0.40
N ARG A 65 -2.50 1.92 0.51
CA ARG A 65 -3.19 0.63 0.40
C ARG A 65 -4.71 0.77 0.38
N ARG A 66 -5.25 1.70 1.17
CA ARG A 66 -6.69 1.99 1.18
C ARG A 66 -7.15 2.54 -0.16
N VAL A 67 -6.50 3.58 -0.67
CA VAL A 67 -6.80 4.16 -2.00
C VAL A 67 -6.75 3.09 -3.09
N LEU A 68 -5.74 2.24 -3.08
CA LEU A 68 -5.60 1.15 -4.05
C LEU A 68 -6.71 0.10 -3.92
N ALA A 69 -7.12 -0.25 -2.69
CA ALA A 69 -8.23 -1.17 -2.47
C ALA A 69 -9.57 -0.58 -2.89
N ASP A 70 -9.81 0.70 -2.57
CA ASP A 70 -11.01 1.44 -2.96
C ASP A 70 -11.13 1.46 -4.49
N ASN A 71 -10.02 1.69 -5.21
CA ASN A 71 -9.98 1.62 -6.67
C ASN A 71 -10.38 0.26 -7.25
N MET A 72 -10.26 -0.83 -6.48
CA MET A 72 -10.65 -2.17 -6.94
C MET A 72 -12.11 -2.50 -6.65
N VAL A 73 -12.71 -1.91 -5.61
CA VAL A 73 -14.05 -2.28 -5.13
C VAL A 73 -15.12 -1.25 -5.47
N GLU A 74 -14.73 0.01 -5.67
CA GLU A 74 -15.63 1.11 -6.03
C GLU A 74 -15.66 1.33 -7.55
N HIS A 75 -16.78 1.89 -8.01
CA HIS A 75 -16.94 2.24 -9.42
C HIS A 75 -16.47 3.68 -9.66
N PHE A 76 -15.17 3.84 -9.86
CA PHE A 76 -14.59 5.10 -10.31
C PHE A 76 -14.51 5.15 -11.84
N GLU A 77 -14.50 6.38 -12.38
CA GLU A 77 -14.20 6.59 -13.79
C GLU A 77 -12.76 6.14 -14.11
N PRO A 78 -12.50 5.55 -15.29
CA PRO A 78 -11.19 4.98 -15.61
C PRO A 78 -10.01 5.96 -15.50
N ASP A 79 -10.23 7.24 -15.83
CA ASP A 79 -9.23 8.31 -15.73
C ASP A 79 -8.86 8.63 -14.27
N VAL A 80 -9.86 8.62 -13.37
CA VAL A 80 -9.66 8.79 -11.93
C VAL A 80 -8.82 7.64 -11.35
N VAL A 81 -9.09 6.41 -11.77
CA VAL A 81 -8.31 5.25 -11.32
C VAL A 81 -6.86 5.35 -11.82
N GLN A 82 -6.67 5.69 -13.10
CA GLN A 82 -5.35 5.81 -13.68
C GLN A 82 -4.52 6.91 -12.99
N GLU A 83 -5.11 8.06 -12.70
CA GLU A 83 -4.40 9.13 -12.00
C GLU A 83 -4.10 8.75 -10.54
N SER A 84 -5.02 8.03 -9.87
CA SER A 84 -4.80 7.48 -8.53
C SER A 84 -3.60 6.53 -8.49
N ILE A 85 -3.52 5.58 -9.44
CA ILE A 85 -2.38 4.67 -9.58
C ILE A 85 -1.09 5.48 -9.77
N ARG A 86 -1.10 6.48 -10.67
CA ARG A 86 0.08 7.30 -10.97
C ARG A 86 0.58 8.08 -9.75
N ILE A 87 -0.34 8.67 -8.98
CA ILE A 87 -0.01 9.40 -7.75
C ILE A 87 0.62 8.47 -6.72
N VAL A 88 -0.02 7.31 -6.48
CA VAL A 88 0.48 6.33 -5.51
C VAL A 88 1.84 5.76 -5.95
N GLU A 89 2.02 5.43 -7.23
CA GLU A 89 3.30 4.93 -7.74
C GLU A 89 4.43 5.94 -7.54
N LYS A 90 4.17 7.23 -7.80
CA LYS A 90 5.14 8.29 -7.54
C LYS A 90 5.45 8.45 -6.05
N ALA A 91 4.43 8.40 -5.20
CA ALA A 91 4.60 8.48 -3.75
C ALA A 91 5.42 7.30 -3.19
N MET A 92 5.21 6.10 -3.75
CA MET A 92 5.96 4.90 -3.37
C MET A 92 7.46 5.02 -3.61
N LEU A 93 7.92 5.81 -4.58
CA LEU A 93 9.36 6.07 -4.76
C LEU A 93 9.98 6.75 -3.53
N TYR A 94 9.26 7.69 -2.93
CA TYR A 94 9.70 8.35 -1.70
C TYR A 94 9.65 7.39 -0.51
N VAL A 95 8.57 6.62 -0.38
CA VAL A 95 8.42 5.63 0.69
C VAL A 95 9.54 4.59 0.67
N SER A 96 9.86 4.04 -0.51
CA SER A 96 10.93 3.04 -0.61
C SER A 96 12.29 3.64 -0.24
N SER A 97 12.59 4.87 -0.69
CA SER A 97 13.83 5.57 -0.29
C SER A 97 13.91 5.81 1.22
N SER A 98 12.82 6.26 1.85
CA SER A 98 12.79 6.44 3.31
C SER A 98 12.86 5.12 4.06
N THR A 99 12.26 4.06 3.51
CA THR A 99 12.33 2.72 4.09
C THR A 99 13.76 2.19 4.08
N ASP A 100 14.48 2.35 2.97
CA ASP A 100 15.88 1.93 2.85
C ASP A 100 16.78 2.69 3.85
N GLU A 101 16.58 4.01 3.99
CA GLU A 101 17.32 4.82 4.96
C GLU A 101 17.07 4.36 6.40
N ILE A 102 15.80 4.13 6.77
CA ILE A 102 15.42 3.64 8.11
C ILE A 102 15.98 2.24 8.37
N CYS A 103 15.91 1.34 7.39
CA CYS A 103 16.47 -0.01 7.50
C CYS A 103 17.99 0.04 7.68
N LEU A 104 18.70 0.90 6.95
CA LEU A 104 20.14 1.09 7.10
C LEU A 104 20.51 1.55 8.52
N ILE A 105 19.77 2.52 9.08
CA ILE A 105 19.94 2.98 10.46
C ILE A 105 19.71 1.84 11.46
N ALA A 106 18.73 0.97 11.20
CA ALA A 106 18.42 -0.18 12.04
C ALA A 106 19.41 -1.36 11.87
N GLY A 107 20.36 -1.29 10.92
CA GLY A 107 21.28 -2.38 10.59
C GLY A 107 20.60 -3.59 9.96
N LYS A 108 19.58 -3.35 9.13
CA LYS A 108 18.76 -4.36 8.45
C LYS A 108 18.98 -4.38 6.93
#